data_AF-Q6QW44-F1
#
_entry.id   AF-Q6QW44-F1
#
_cell.length_a   1.000
_cell.length_b   1.000
_cell.length_c   1.000
_cell.angle_alpha   90.00
_cell.angle_beta   90.00
_cell.angle_gamma   90.00
#
_symmetry.space_group_name_H-M   'P 1'
#
loop_
_entity.id
_entity.type
_entity.pdbx_description
1 polymer ?
#
loop_
_entity_poly.entity_id
_entity_poly.type
_entity_poly.pdbx_seq_one_letter_code
_entity_poly.pdbx_strand_id
1 'polypeptide(L)'
;MMGISKKRDAVRAALYVEIQKLYDRGLNSKEIGDALRMSAVQAASNMSRMGLEARPPEKVNKASVKKPSKDETPEPVKLMTKAEIAAAAGWRPLGNRDRVTLEMDISKALAAVRQDPSDEEAKTRLRVLIAKRDSDDCARDAVRVAA
;
A
#
# COMPACT_ATOMS: atom_id res chain seq x y z
N MET A 1 -40.93 -6.28 1.87
CA MET A 1 -39.68 -5.60 2.29
C MET A 1 -38.60 -5.80 1.22
N MET A 2 -38.29 -4.78 0.40
CA MET A 2 -37.30 -4.86 -0.71
C MET A 2 -36.31 -3.67 -0.70
N GLY A 3 -35.66 -3.38 0.44
CA GLY A 3 -34.92 -2.12 0.63
C GLY A 3 -33.39 -2.17 0.55
N ILE A 4 -32.76 -3.33 0.76
CA ILE A 4 -31.31 -3.39 1.08
C ILE A 4 -30.47 -3.84 -0.12
N SER A 5 -31.02 -4.62 -1.05
CA SER A 5 -30.26 -5.16 -2.19
C SER A 5 -29.89 -4.07 -3.21
N LYS A 6 -30.85 -3.23 -3.60
CA LYS A 6 -30.67 -2.20 -4.64
C LYS A 6 -29.55 -1.19 -4.32
N LYS A 7 -29.35 -0.83 -3.05
CA LYS A 7 -28.29 0.11 -2.64
C LYS A 7 -26.90 -0.49 -2.84
N ARG A 8 -26.72 -1.78 -2.54
CA ARG A 8 -25.43 -2.47 -2.73
C ARG A 8 -25.11 -2.65 -4.21
N ASP A 9 -26.13 -2.91 -5.01
CA ASP A 9 -25.97 -3.05 -6.47
C ASP A 9 -25.57 -1.72 -7.12
N ALA A 10 -26.14 -0.60 -6.68
CA ALA A 10 -25.78 0.73 -7.18
C ALA A 10 -24.33 1.13 -6.84
N VAL A 11 -23.88 0.88 -5.60
CA VAL A 11 -22.49 1.14 -5.19
C VAL A 11 -21.52 0.29 -6.00
N ARG A 12 -21.89 -0.97 -6.27
CA ARG A 12 -21.07 -1.90 -7.05
C ARG A 12 -21.01 -1.51 -8.53
N ALA A 13 -22.11 -1.03 -9.11
CA ALA A 13 -22.14 -0.52 -10.47
C ALA A 13 -21.24 0.72 -10.62
N ALA A 14 -21.28 1.66 -9.67
CA ALA A 14 -20.40 2.83 -9.66
C ALA A 14 -18.92 2.42 -9.60
N LEU A 15 -18.60 1.40 -8.80
CA LEU A 15 -17.24 0.86 -8.72
C LEU A 15 -16.75 0.30 -10.06
N TYR A 16 -17.60 -0.44 -10.77
CA TYR A 16 -17.26 -1.03 -12.07
C TYR A 16 -17.03 0.02 -13.15
N VAL A 17 -17.83 1.09 -13.17
CA VAL A 17 -17.60 2.23 -14.07
C VAL A 17 -16.23 2.86 -13.81
N GLU A 18 -15.83 3.01 -12.55
CA GLU A 18 -14.55 3.64 -12.23
C GLU A 18 -13.36 2.74 -12.57
N ILE A 19 -13.46 1.42 -12.33
CA ILE A 19 -12.43 0.46 -12.76
C ILE A 19 -12.29 0.48 -14.28
N GLN A 20 -13.39 0.54 -15.05
CA GLN A 20 -13.35 0.62 -16.50
C GLN A 20 -12.60 1.87 -16.98
N LYS A 21 -12.91 3.05 -16.42
CA LYS A 21 -12.21 4.30 -16.79
C LYS A 21 -10.70 4.22 -16.55
N LEU A 22 -10.28 3.60 -15.45
CA LEU A 22 -8.86 3.45 -15.14
C LEU A 22 -8.20 2.42 -16.07
N TYR A 23 -8.90 1.35 -16.42
CA TYR A 23 -8.42 0.38 -17.40
C TYR A 23 -8.27 0.98 -18.81
N ASP A 24 -9.23 1.80 -19.24
CA ASP A 24 -9.19 2.50 -20.53
C ASP A 24 -8.02 3.49 -20.61
N ARG A 25 -7.60 4.05 -19.47
CA ARG A 25 -6.37 4.85 -19.34
C ARG A 25 -5.08 4.02 -19.38
N GLY A 26 -5.19 2.70 -19.49
CA GLY A 26 -4.07 1.78 -19.56
C GLY A 26 -3.50 1.36 -18.21
N LEU A 27 -4.18 1.65 -17.10
CA LEU A 27 -3.68 1.25 -15.78
C LEU A 27 -3.81 -0.26 -15.58
N ASN A 28 -2.83 -0.83 -14.90
CA ASN A 28 -2.84 -2.24 -14.49
C ASN A 28 -3.63 -2.45 -13.17
N SER A 29 -3.92 -3.70 -12.83
CA SER A 29 -4.71 -4.06 -11.64
C SER A 29 -4.12 -3.55 -10.32
N LYS A 30 -2.80 -3.40 -10.24
CA LYS A 30 -2.12 -2.85 -9.05
C LYS A 30 -2.37 -1.35 -8.93
N GLU A 31 -2.17 -0.60 -10.00
CA GLU A 31 -2.40 0.84 -10.04
C GLU A 31 -3.88 1.20 -9.85
N ILE A 32 -4.78 0.39 -10.40
CA ILE A 32 -6.23 0.49 -10.17
C ILE A 32 -6.55 0.26 -8.69
N GLY A 33 -5.92 -0.76 -8.08
CA GLY A 33 -6.04 -1.03 -6.65
C GLY A 33 -5.59 0.16 -5.79
N ASP A 34 -4.43 0.71 -6.09
CA ASP A 34 -3.88 1.88 -5.41
C ASP A 34 -4.80 3.11 -5.56
N ALA A 35 -5.33 3.36 -6.76
CA ALA A 35 -6.24 4.47 -7.04
C ALA A 35 -7.58 4.36 -6.30
N LEU A 36 -8.12 3.14 -6.18
CA LEU A 36 -9.40 2.86 -5.53
C LEU A 36 -9.27 2.44 -4.07
N ARG A 37 -8.06 2.51 -3.49
CA ARG A 37 -7.73 2.08 -2.12
C ARG A 37 -8.19 0.64 -1.82
N MET A 38 -8.04 -0.24 -2.80
CA MET A 38 -8.31 -1.67 -2.64
C MET A 38 -7.09 -2.52 -2.99
N SER A 39 -7.08 -3.78 -2.58
CA SER A 39 -5.96 -4.64 -2.90
C SER A 39 -5.88 -4.92 -4.41
N ALA A 40 -4.68 -5.12 -4.94
CA ALA A 40 -4.47 -5.51 -6.33
C ALA A 40 -5.24 -6.81 -6.69
N VAL A 41 -5.38 -7.73 -5.73
CA VAL A 41 -6.16 -8.96 -5.87
C VAL A 41 -7.65 -8.67 -6.00
N GLN A 42 -8.19 -7.73 -5.22
CA GLN A 42 -9.58 -7.29 -5.33
C GLN A 42 -9.85 -6.55 -6.65
N ALA A 43 -8.93 -5.67 -7.06
CA ALA A 43 -9.01 -4.98 -8.34
C ALA A 43 -8.98 -5.97 -9.52
N ALA A 44 -8.05 -6.93 -9.51
CA ALA A 44 -7.98 -7.99 -10.52
C ALA A 44 -9.25 -8.85 -10.54
N SER A 45 -9.77 -9.26 -9.37
CA SER A 45 -11.02 -10.02 -9.28
C SER A 45 -12.22 -9.25 -9.83
N ASN A 46 -12.28 -7.93 -9.60
CA ASN A 46 -13.33 -7.08 -10.16
C ASN A 46 -13.17 -6.87 -11.67
N MET A 47 -11.94 -6.70 -12.18
CA MET A 47 -11.65 -6.64 -13.61
C MET A 47 -12.05 -7.93 -14.34
N SER A 48 -11.69 -9.10 -13.79
CA SER A 48 -12.07 -10.40 -14.36
C SER A 48 -13.59 -10.58 -14.43
N ARG A 49 -14.33 -10.07 -13.44
CA ARG A 49 -15.81 -10.09 -13.44
C ARG A 49 -16.45 -9.22 -14.53
N MET A 50 -15.71 -8.22 -15.03
CA MET A 50 -16.14 -7.37 -16.15
C MET A 50 -15.63 -7.89 -17.51
N GLY A 51 -14.95 -9.04 -17.54
CA GLY A 51 -14.32 -9.56 -18.75
C GLY A 51 -13.08 -8.79 -19.20
N LEU A 52 -12.51 -7.95 -18.33
CA LEU A 52 -11.25 -7.26 -18.61
C LEU A 52 -10.09 -8.20 -18.32
N GLU A 53 -9.27 -8.45 -19.34
CA GLU A 53 -8.04 -9.22 -19.13
C GLU A 53 -7.07 -8.44 -18.26
N ALA A 54 -6.48 -9.15 -17.30
CA ALA A 54 -5.41 -8.61 -16.47
C ALA A 54 -4.23 -8.29 -17.40
N ARG A 55 -4.01 -7.01 -17.68
CA ARG A 55 -2.83 -6.58 -18.41
C ARG A 55 -1.61 -6.95 -17.55
N PRO A 56 -0.61 -7.66 -18.12
CA PRO A 56 0.65 -7.85 -17.42
C PRO A 56 1.19 -6.48 -17.03
N PRO A 57 1.95 -6.36 -15.92
CA PRO A 57 2.57 -5.09 -15.58
C PRO A 57 3.46 -4.71 -16.76
N GLU A 58 3.01 -3.73 -17.57
CA GLU A 58 3.84 -3.20 -18.63
C GLU A 58 5.14 -2.73 -17.97
N LYS A 59 6.26 -3.17 -18.54
CA LYS A 59 7.58 -2.63 -18.23
C LYS A 59 7.54 -1.17 -18.68
N VAL A 60 7.01 -0.27 -17.85
CA VAL A 60 7.02 1.15 -18.14
C VAL A 60 8.47 1.58 -18.06
N ASN A 61 9.07 1.67 -19.24
CA ASN A 61 10.32 2.37 -19.46
C ASN A 61 10.23 3.72 -18.73
N LYS A 62 11.20 3.94 -17.84
CA LYS A 62 11.44 5.20 -17.15
C LYS A 62 11.70 6.31 -18.19
N ALA A 63 10.66 6.92 -18.72
CA ALA A 63 10.77 8.11 -19.54
C ALA A 63 10.09 9.26 -18.79
N SER A 64 10.90 10.24 -18.43
CA SER A 64 10.53 11.58 -17.93
C SER A 64 10.49 11.78 -16.41
N VAL A 65 11.65 11.69 -15.77
CA VAL A 65 12.10 12.78 -14.88
C VAL A 65 13.58 13.04 -15.16
N LYS A 66 13.83 14.19 -15.81
CA LYS A 66 15.07 14.98 -15.94
C LYS A 66 16.40 14.33 -15.50
N LYS A 67 17.26 14.07 -16.48
CA LYS A 67 18.73 14.06 -16.33
C LYS A 67 19.24 15.50 -16.05
N PRO A 68 20.31 15.64 -15.27
CA PRO A 68 21.59 16.12 -15.80
C PRO A 68 22.58 14.93 -15.78
N SER A 69 23.22 14.55 -16.90
CA SER A 69 24.54 15.02 -17.34
C SER A 69 25.58 14.83 -16.24
N LYS A 70 26.69 14.10 -16.36
CA LYS A 70 27.44 13.50 -17.47
C LYS A 70 28.55 12.68 -16.77
N ASP A 71 29.07 11.64 -17.42
CA ASP A 71 30.35 10.98 -17.12
C ASP A 71 30.60 10.50 -15.68
N GLU A 72 30.46 9.19 -15.47
CA GLU A 72 31.52 8.32 -14.96
C GLU A 72 30.89 6.93 -14.76
N THR A 73 31.57 5.89 -15.22
CA THR A 73 31.27 4.52 -14.81
C THR A 73 31.74 4.37 -13.36
N PRO A 74 30.87 4.00 -12.42
CA PRO A 74 31.34 3.12 -11.36
C PRO A 74 30.34 1.98 -11.15
N GLU A 75 30.79 0.77 -11.49
CA GLU A 75 30.39 -0.54 -10.95
C GLU A 75 28.88 -0.88 -10.81
N PRO A 76 28.49 -2.16 -10.83
CA PRO A 76 27.11 -2.54 -10.50
C PRO A 76 26.86 -2.16 -9.03
N VAL A 77 26.32 -0.96 -8.80
CA VAL A 77 25.81 -0.55 -7.49
C VAL A 77 24.72 -1.54 -7.17
N LYS A 78 25.04 -2.50 -6.30
CA LYS A 78 24.06 -3.34 -5.61
C LYS A 78 23.01 -2.38 -5.08
N LEU A 79 21.85 -2.34 -5.75
CA LEU A 79 20.66 -1.70 -5.23
C LEU A 79 20.40 -2.43 -3.92
N MET A 80 20.88 -1.83 -2.82
CA MET A 80 20.62 -2.38 -1.50
C MET A 80 19.12 -2.50 -1.39
N THR A 81 18.67 -3.75 -1.31
CA THR A 81 17.24 -4.04 -1.17
C THR A 81 16.76 -3.38 0.12
N LYS A 82 15.47 -3.04 0.22
CA LYS A 82 14.90 -2.51 1.49
C LYS A 82 15.29 -3.38 2.70
N ALA A 83 15.51 -4.68 2.49
CA ALA A 83 16.02 -5.63 3.46
C ALA A 83 17.47 -5.33 3.92
N GLU A 84 18.37 -4.97 3.01
CA GLU A 84 19.76 -4.60 3.35
C GLU A 84 19.84 -3.26 4.08
N ILE A 85 18.95 -2.30 3.76
CA ILE A 85 18.87 -1.02 4.48
C ILE A 85 18.33 -1.22 5.90
N ALA A 86 17.31 -2.07 6.07
CA ALA A 86 16.77 -2.42 7.39
C ALA A 86 17.78 -3.16 8.27
N ALA A 87 18.55 -4.09 7.68
CA ALA A 87 19.63 -4.80 8.35
C ALA A 87 20.81 -3.88 8.70
N ALA A 88 21.22 -3.01 7.78
CA ALA A 88 22.32 -2.05 7.99
C ALA A 88 21.98 -0.98 9.05
N ALA A 89 20.70 -0.63 9.20
CA ALA A 89 20.25 0.32 10.19
C ALA A 89 19.99 -0.31 11.59
N GLY A 90 20.27 -1.61 11.77
CA GLY A 90 20.19 -2.27 13.07
C GLY A 90 18.76 -2.42 13.64
N TRP A 91 17.74 -2.35 12.79
CA TRP A 91 16.34 -2.43 13.22
C TRP A 91 16.02 -3.88 13.56
N ARG A 92 15.93 -4.16 14.86
CA ARG A 92 15.48 -5.45 15.37
C ARG A 92 13.96 -5.47 15.43
N PRO A 93 13.32 -6.60 15.05
CA PRO A 93 11.90 -6.77 15.28
C PRO A 93 11.58 -6.62 16.77
N LEU A 94 10.49 -5.90 17.06
CA LEU A 94 9.94 -5.70 18.38
C LEU A 94 9.62 -7.05 19.02
N GLY A 95 9.85 -7.14 20.33
CA GLY A 95 9.38 -8.28 21.09
C GLY A 95 7.86 -8.36 21.09
N ASN A 96 7.29 -9.56 21.30
CA ASN A 96 5.84 -9.76 21.33
C ASN A 96 5.12 -8.79 22.30
N ARG A 97 5.75 -8.43 23.41
CA ARG A 97 5.20 -7.49 24.42
C ARG A 97 5.15 -6.04 23.90
N ASP A 98 6.19 -5.61 23.19
CA ASP A 98 6.25 -4.27 22.60
C ASP A 98 5.27 -4.11 21.44
N ARG A 99 5.03 -5.20 20.70
CA ARG A 99 4.02 -5.24 19.63
C ARG A 99 2.60 -5.08 20.17
N VAL A 100 2.25 -5.79 21.25
CA VAL A 100 0.93 -5.63 21.89
C VAL A 100 0.74 -4.19 22.39
N THR A 101 1.79 -3.59 22.92
CA THR A 101 1.77 -2.20 23.37
C THR A 101 1.56 -1.25 22.18
N LEU A 102 2.26 -1.47 21.06
CA LEU A 102 2.11 -0.70 19.84
C LEU A 102 0.68 -0.79 19.26
N GLU A 103 0.09 -1.98 19.21
CA GLU A 103 -1.29 -2.18 18.75
C GLU A 103 -2.32 -1.50 19.66
N MET A 104 -2.09 -1.53 20.97
CA MET A 104 -2.92 -0.81 21.94
C MET A 104 -2.82 0.71 21.75
N ASP A 105 -1.62 1.23 21.51
CA ASP A 105 -1.39 2.66 21.25
C ASP A 105 -2.01 3.11 19.92
N ILE A 106 -1.93 2.28 18.86
CA ILE A 106 -2.61 2.53 17.58
C ILE A 106 -4.13 2.60 17.82
N SER A 107 -4.68 1.65 18.56
CA SER A 107 -6.11 1.61 18.88
C SER A 107 -6.56 2.85 19.65
N LYS A 108 -5.75 3.30 20.61
CA LYS A 108 -6.00 4.51 21.41
C LYS A 108 -5.91 5.79 20.57
N ALA A 109 -4.90 5.91 19.72
CA ALA A 109 -4.75 7.05 18.81
C ALA A 109 -5.89 7.09 17.78
N LEU A 110 -6.33 5.94 17.27
CA LEU A 110 -7.44 5.85 16.34
C LEU A 110 -8.79 6.21 17.00
N ALA A 111 -8.97 5.86 18.28
CA ALA A 111 -10.12 6.31 19.07
C ALA A 111 -10.11 7.84 19.28
N ALA A 112 -8.95 8.43 19.55
CA ALA A 112 -8.80 9.88 19.67
C ALA A 112 -9.14 10.62 18.37
N VAL A 113 -8.63 10.15 17.23
CA VAL A 113 -8.97 10.71 15.89
C VAL A 113 -10.45 10.54 15.56
N ARG A 114 -11.11 9.48 16.07
CA ARG A 114 -12.57 9.29 15.89
C ARG A 114 -13.39 10.25 16.75
N GLN A 115 -12.90 10.59 17.94
CA GLN A 115 -13.55 11.55 18.83
C GLN A 115 -13.38 12.98 18.33
N ASP A 116 -12.17 13.34 17.88
CA ASP A 116 -11.88 14.62 17.27
C ASP A 116 -11.11 14.44 15.95
N PRO A 117 -11.81 14.46 14.81
CA PRO A 117 -11.17 14.35 13.50
C PRO A 117 -10.48 15.64 13.06
N SER A 118 -10.54 16.73 13.84
CA SER A 118 -9.81 17.97 13.57
C SER A 118 -8.47 18.04 14.30
N ASP A 119 -8.25 17.14 15.26
CA ASP A 119 -6.98 17.02 15.98
C ASP A 119 -5.88 16.45 15.07
N GLU A 120 -5.06 17.35 14.52
CA GLU A 120 -3.91 17.02 13.68
C GLU A 120 -2.77 16.33 14.48
N GLU A 121 -2.68 16.54 15.79
CA GLU A 121 -1.69 15.88 16.64
C GLU A 121 -2.04 14.39 16.78
N ALA A 122 -3.30 14.08 17.05
CA ALA A 122 -3.80 12.70 17.11
C ALA A 122 -3.61 11.96 15.77
N LYS A 123 -3.87 12.63 14.64
CA LYS A 123 -3.63 12.06 13.29
C LYS A 123 -2.15 11.82 13.03
N THR A 124 -1.30 12.77 13.39
CA THR A 124 0.15 12.65 13.20
C THR A 124 0.69 11.50 14.04
N ARG A 125 0.27 11.40 15.31
CA ARG A 125 0.62 10.30 16.20
C ARG A 125 0.17 8.95 15.65
N LEU A 126 -1.05 8.85 15.14
CA LEU A 126 -1.56 7.63 14.51
C LEU A 126 -0.72 7.23 13.28
N ARG A 127 -0.35 8.18 12.41
CA ARG A 127 0.52 7.92 11.25
C ARG A 127 1.89 7.39 11.66
N VAL A 128 2.51 7.96 12.69
CA VAL A 128 3.81 7.51 13.20
C VAL A 128 3.71 6.08 13.75
N LEU A 129 2.67 5.77 14.51
CA LEU A 129 2.48 4.43 15.08
C LEU A 129 2.23 3.37 13.99
N ILE A 130 1.45 3.69 12.96
CA ILE A 130 1.24 2.80 11.80
C ILE A 130 2.55 2.55 11.06
N ALA A 131 3.33 3.60 10.78
CA ALA A 131 4.63 3.46 10.12
C ALA A 131 5.61 2.58 10.92
N LYS A 132 5.56 2.67 12.25
CA LYS A 132 6.36 1.83 13.15
C LYS A 132 5.93 0.36 13.07
N ARG A 133 4.63 0.07 12.97
CA ARG A 133 4.13 -1.31 12.78
C ARG A 133 4.54 -1.87 11.42
N ASP A 134 4.36 -1.11 10.35
CA ASP A 134 4.69 -1.57 8.99
C ASP A 134 6.20 -1.85 8.85
N SER A 135 7.04 -1.10 9.57
CA SER A 135 8.49 -1.35 9.63
C SER A 135 8.82 -2.62 10.41
N ASP A 136 8.10 -2.90 11.50
CA ASP A 136 8.26 -4.13 12.29
C ASP A 136 7.85 -5.39 11.52
N ASP A 137 6.71 -5.33 10.84
CA ASP A 137 6.22 -6.43 9.99
C ASP A 137 7.21 -6.68 8.83
N CYS A 138 7.77 -5.62 8.23
CA CYS A 138 8.80 -5.74 7.20
C CYS A 138 10.10 -6.37 7.73
N ALA A 139 10.53 -6.06 8.95
CA ALA A 139 11.69 -6.68 9.59
C ALA A 139 11.45 -8.17 9.88
N ARG A 140 10.23 -8.55 10.31
CA ARG A 140 9.88 -9.97 10.52
C ARG A 140 9.82 -10.77 9.23
N ASP A 141 9.26 -10.20 8.16
CA ASP A 141 9.23 -10.87 6.86
C ASP A 141 10.65 -11.08 6.33
N ALA A 142 11.55 -10.10 6.52
CA ALA A 142 12.96 -10.25 6.17
C ALA A 142 13.65 -11.38 6.97
N VAL A 143 13.40 -11.48 8.28
CA VAL A 143 13.93 -12.57 9.12
C VAL A 143 13.36 -13.94 8.70
N ARG A 144 12.08 -14.00 8.32
CA ARG A 144 11.43 -15.25 7.88
C ARG A 144 11.93 -15.75 6.53
N VAL A 145 12.28 -14.85 5.61
CA VAL A 145 12.83 -15.20 4.29
C VAL A 145 14.30 -15.64 4.39
N ALA A 146 15.01 -15.22 5.44
CA ALA A 146 16.42 -15.55 5.67
C ALA A 146 16.66 -16.83 6.50
N ALA A 147 15.60 -17.48 7.01
CA ALA A 147 15.64 -18.69 7.82
C ALA A 147 15.13 -19.91 7.04
#